data_AF-A0A8T1PDS3-F1
#
_entry.id   AF-A0A8T1PDS3-F1
#
_cell.length_a   1.000
_cell.length_b   1.000
_cell.length_c   1.000
_cell.angle_alpha   90.00
_cell.angle_beta   90.00
_cell.angle_gamma   90.00
#
_symmetry.space_group_name_H-M   'P 1'
#
loop_
_entity.id
_entity.type
_entity.pdbx_description
1 polymer ?
#
loop_
_entity_poly.entity_id
_entity_poly.type
_entity_poly.pdbx_seq_one_letter_code
_entity_poly.pdbx_strand_id
1 'polypeptide(L)'
;MVLFWLILDSINGAEACSFRGTHRLELMKHEIDHKALSFSKNGPKELWPSVSNYVLQVSSSDDSGGGSYPEVISTAQADWFRHKSEEINPDVRVPELIFWHIPSRAYKKEGVAAQEAELGIMKLLTKRPSVKAIFVGHNHGLDWCCPNEKLWLCFARHTGYGGYGDWARGARILEITQKPFSVKSWIRMEDNVVHSRVVLSP
;
A
#
# COMPACT_ATOMS: atom_id res chain seq x y z
N MET A 1 -16.45 -1.99 -1.10
CA MET A 1 -15.09 -1.72 -1.63
C MET A 1 -14.16 -2.70 -0.96
N VAL A 2 -13.18 -3.22 -1.69
CA VAL A 2 -12.13 -4.07 -1.14
C VAL A 2 -10.81 -3.31 -1.24
N LEU A 3 -10.09 -3.22 -0.12
CA LEU A 3 -8.72 -2.74 -0.08
C LEU A 3 -7.79 -3.93 0.13
N PHE A 4 -6.78 -4.04 -0.72
CA PHE A 4 -5.69 -4.99 -0.54
C PHE A 4 -4.46 -4.21 -0.12
N TRP A 5 -3.80 -4.70 0.92
CA TRP A 5 -2.50 -4.18 1.29
C TRP A 5 -1.46 -5.29 1.42
N LEU A 6 -0.29 -5.04 0.84
CA LEU A 6 0.84 -5.96 0.83
C LEU A 6 2.09 -5.26 1.39
N ILE A 7 2.73 -5.90 2.37
CA ILE A 7 3.99 -5.45 2.99
C ILE A 7 4.97 -6.60 3.16
N LEU A 8 6.25 -6.29 2.95
CA LEU A 8 7.39 -7.20 3.05
C LEU A 8 8.20 -6.94 4.34
N ASP A 9 8.65 -8.00 5.05
CA ASP A 9 9.58 -7.91 6.22
C ASP A 9 10.22 -9.27 6.61
N SER A 10 11.37 -9.17 7.30
CA SER A 10 11.98 -10.07 8.27
C SER A 10 13.26 -9.46 8.82
N ILE A 11 13.61 -9.87 10.04
CA ILE A 11 14.89 -9.60 10.70
C ILE A 11 15.86 -10.75 10.39
N ASN A 12 17.11 -10.42 10.05
CA ASN A 12 18.26 -11.22 10.50
C ASN A 12 19.39 -10.26 10.90
N GLY A 13 19.72 -10.28 12.20
CA GLY A 13 20.73 -9.42 12.78
C GLY A 13 22.13 -9.83 12.32
N ALA A 14 22.88 -8.85 11.80
CA ALA A 14 24.34 -8.91 11.85
C ALA A 14 24.77 -8.68 13.31
N GLU A 15 25.47 -9.64 13.89
CA GLU A 15 25.89 -9.69 15.31
C GLU A 15 26.94 -8.63 15.75
N ALA A 16 26.92 -7.41 15.22
CA ALA A 16 27.97 -6.41 15.54
C ALA A 16 27.48 -5.01 15.95
N CYS A 17 26.17 -4.71 15.92
CA CYS A 17 25.65 -3.38 16.26
C CYS A 17 24.65 -3.44 17.41
N SER A 18 24.90 -2.73 18.52
CA SER A 18 23.90 -2.55 19.58
C SER A 18 22.93 -1.42 19.19
N PHE A 19 21.70 -1.77 18.82
CA PHE A 19 20.62 -0.79 18.70
C PHE A 19 20.00 -0.55 20.08
N ARG A 20 19.98 0.71 20.54
CA ARG A 20 19.40 1.11 21.84
C ARG A 20 18.05 1.83 21.73
N GLY A 21 17.50 1.92 20.52
CA GLY A 21 16.16 2.47 20.29
C GLY A 21 15.07 1.42 20.42
N THR A 22 13.81 1.84 20.39
CA THR A 22 12.67 0.92 20.32
C THR A 22 12.68 0.17 18.99
N HIS A 23 12.75 -1.15 19.04
CA HIS A 23 12.74 -1.96 17.84
C HIS A 23 11.37 -1.90 17.15
N ARG A 24 11.33 -2.15 15.84
CA ARG A 24 10.06 -2.16 15.08
C ARG A 24 9.05 -3.17 15.63
N LEU A 25 9.51 -4.35 16.06
CA LEU A 25 8.66 -5.35 16.72
C LEU A 25 8.06 -4.82 18.02
N GLU A 26 8.83 -4.06 18.80
CA GLU A 26 8.34 -3.43 20.03
C GLU A 26 7.36 -2.30 19.72
N LEU A 27 7.59 -1.51 18.67
CA LEU A 27 6.66 -0.48 18.19
C LEU A 27 5.33 -1.10 17.73
N MET A 28 5.39 -2.14 16.90
CA MET A 28 4.19 -2.85 16.44
C MET A 28 3.46 -3.51 17.61
N LYS A 29 4.18 -4.18 18.52
CA LYS A 29 3.58 -4.77 19.72
C LYS A 29 2.91 -3.70 20.59
N HIS A 30 3.57 -2.57 20.81
CA HIS A 30 2.97 -1.46 21.55
C HIS A 30 1.72 -0.91 20.85
N GLU A 31 1.75 -0.77 19.52
CA GLU A 31 0.59 -0.32 18.74
C GLU A 31 -0.60 -1.28 18.87
N ILE A 32 -0.36 -2.59 18.76
CA ILE A 32 -1.38 -3.64 18.89
C ILE A 32 -1.93 -3.69 20.32
N ASP A 33 -1.04 -3.64 21.31
CA ASP A 33 -1.42 -3.87 22.71
C ASP A 33 -2.06 -2.63 23.38
N HIS A 34 -1.73 -1.40 22.93
CA HIS A 34 -2.04 -0.17 23.70
C HIS A 34 -2.93 0.84 22.98
N LYS A 35 -3.30 0.64 21.72
CA LYS A 35 -4.18 1.56 21.01
C LYS A 35 -5.53 0.91 20.74
N ALA A 36 -6.54 1.30 21.52
CA ALA A 36 -7.91 0.82 21.36
C ALA A 36 -8.53 1.13 19.98
N LEU A 37 -7.97 2.08 19.24
CA LEU A 37 -8.35 2.42 17.86
C LEU A 37 -7.37 1.87 16.82
N SER A 38 -6.30 1.22 17.25
CA SER A 38 -5.42 0.48 16.34
C SER A 38 -6.05 -0.85 16.02
N PHE A 39 -5.99 -1.21 14.75
CA PHE A 39 -6.47 -2.47 14.23
C PHE A 39 -5.31 -3.32 13.66
N SER A 40 -4.09 -3.07 14.16
CA SER A 40 -2.87 -3.78 13.78
C SER A 40 -2.87 -5.25 14.19
N LYS A 41 -2.35 -6.12 13.32
CA LYS A 41 -2.15 -7.56 13.59
C LYS A 41 -1.00 -8.14 12.76
N ASN A 42 -0.45 -9.26 13.23
CA ASN A 42 0.53 -10.03 12.46
C ASN A 42 -0.11 -10.63 11.20
N GLY A 43 0.58 -10.57 10.06
CA GLY A 43 0.13 -11.24 8.83
C GLY A 43 0.40 -12.76 8.83
N PRO A 44 -0.15 -13.47 7.82
CA PRO A 44 0.02 -14.93 7.69
C PRO A 44 1.47 -15.31 7.42
N LYS A 45 1.98 -16.32 8.15
CA LYS A 45 3.41 -16.73 8.10
C LYS A 45 3.80 -17.41 6.80
N GLU A 46 2.84 -18.04 6.13
CA GLU A 46 2.99 -18.76 4.86
C GLU A 46 3.18 -17.83 3.65
N LEU A 47 2.96 -16.52 3.81
CA LEU A 47 3.12 -15.54 2.74
C LEU A 47 4.52 -14.94 2.67
N TRP A 48 5.51 -15.56 3.33
CA TRP A 48 6.91 -15.18 3.23
C TRP A 48 7.31 -14.96 1.76
N PRO A 49 7.97 -13.84 1.40
CA PRO A 49 8.65 -12.83 2.23
C PRO A 49 7.78 -11.76 2.93
N SER A 50 6.47 -11.90 2.91
CA SER A 50 5.52 -10.91 3.40
C SER A 50 5.20 -11.03 4.89
N VAL A 51 4.97 -9.90 5.57
CA VAL A 51 4.54 -9.86 6.98
C VAL A 51 3.19 -9.21 7.24
N SER A 52 2.66 -8.40 6.31
CA SER A 52 1.33 -7.81 6.47
C SER A 52 0.61 -7.84 5.13
N ASN A 53 -0.13 -8.94 4.92
CA ASN A 53 -1.14 -9.02 3.87
C ASN A 53 -2.49 -9.08 4.54
N TYR A 54 -3.35 -8.12 4.24
CA TYR A 54 -4.74 -8.17 4.66
C TYR A 54 -5.65 -7.66 3.57
N VAL A 55 -6.91 -8.02 3.75
CA VAL A 55 -8.02 -7.51 2.99
C VAL A 55 -8.91 -6.73 3.95
N LEU A 56 -9.04 -5.43 3.68
CA LEU A 56 -10.02 -4.59 4.34
C LEU A 56 -11.30 -4.65 3.51
N GLN A 57 -12.26 -5.47 3.91
CA GLN A 57 -13.64 -5.22 3.51
C GLN A 57 -14.11 -4.02 4.32
N VAL A 58 -14.45 -2.90 3.67
CA VAL A 58 -14.87 -1.69 4.40
C VAL A 58 -16.30 -1.85 4.94
N SER A 59 -16.39 -2.63 6.01
CA SER A 59 -17.32 -2.58 7.15
C SER A 59 -16.47 -3.00 8.36
N SER A 60 -15.96 -2.02 9.13
CA SER A 60 -15.12 -2.12 10.34
C SER A 60 -14.17 -3.35 10.49
N SER A 61 -12.89 -3.26 10.09
CA SER A 61 -11.74 -4.09 10.57
C SER A 61 -10.42 -3.93 9.77
N ASP A 62 -9.27 -3.74 10.45
CA ASP A 62 -7.83 -4.18 10.29
C ASP A 62 -6.77 -3.73 9.23
N ASP A 63 -5.66 -3.10 9.68
CA ASP A 63 -4.51 -2.46 8.95
C ASP A 63 -3.11 -2.70 9.63
N SER A 64 -1.93 -2.81 8.96
CA SER A 64 -0.53 -2.59 9.51
C SER A 64 0.70 -2.54 8.52
N GLY A 65 1.60 -1.52 8.64
CA GLY A 65 2.65 -0.92 7.73
C GLY A 65 4.05 -1.55 7.47
N GLY A 66 4.85 -0.96 6.53
CA GLY A 66 6.00 -1.57 5.79
C GLY A 66 7.49 -1.24 6.08
N GLY A 67 8.43 -2.06 5.55
CA GLY A 67 9.86 -2.18 5.95
C GLY A 67 10.88 -2.57 4.84
N SER A 68 12.01 -3.17 5.22
CA SER A 68 13.29 -3.25 4.46
C SER A 68 13.62 -4.65 3.87
N TYR A 69 12.83 -5.14 2.93
CA TYR A 69 12.97 -6.48 2.32
C TYR A 69 13.55 -6.43 0.89
N PRO A 70 14.00 -7.56 0.29
CA PRO A 70 14.10 -7.65 -1.16
C PRO A 70 12.83 -7.08 -1.76
N GLU A 71 13.00 -6.07 -2.60
CA GLU A 71 11.90 -5.28 -3.14
C GLU A 71 11.20 -6.13 -4.21
N VAL A 72 10.57 -7.23 -3.78
CA VAL A 72 10.02 -8.27 -4.63
C VAL A 72 8.64 -8.69 -4.14
N ILE A 73 7.65 -8.61 -5.01
CA ILE A 73 6.37 -9.30 -4.79
C ILE A 73 6.50 -10.72 -5.33
N SER A 74 6.33 -11.71 -4.44
CA SER A 74 6.53 -13.13 -4.78
C SER A 74 5.33 -13.72 -5.54
N THR A 75 5.53 -14.88 -6.19
CA THR A 75 4.43 -15.64 -6.79
C THR A 75 3.39 -16.06 -5.75
N ALA A 76 3.82 -16.42 -4.54
CA ALA A 76 2.92 -16.79 -3.45
C ALA A 76 2.00 -15.62 -3.04
N GLN A 77 2.52 -14.39 -3.01
CA GLN A 77 1.69 -13.20 -2.75
C GLN A 77 0.72 -12.92 -3.91
N ALA A 78 1.16 -13.12 -5.16
CA ALA A 78 0.30 -12.99 -6.33
C ALA A 78 -0.83 -14.03 -6.35
N ASP A 79 -0.54 -15.28 -5.97
CA ASP A 79 -1.51 -16.36 -5.88
C ASP A 79 -2.48 -16.16 -4.70
N TRP A 80 -1.97 -15.72 -3.55
CA TRP A 80 -2.81 -15.33 -2.42
C TRP A 80 -3.78 -14.21 -2.80
N PHE A 81 -3.29 -13.15 -3.46
CA PHE A 81 -4.15 -12.06 -3.93
C PHE A 81 -5.25 -12.59 -4.85
N ARG A 82 -4.89 -13.44 -5.82
CA ARG A 82 -5.84 -14.03 -6.76
C ARG A 82 -6.96 -14.76 -6.03
N HIS A 83 -6.63 -15.74 -5.20
CA HIS A 83 -7.61 -16.53 -4.46
C HIS A 83 -8.46 -15.66 -3.55
N LYS A 84 -7.84 -14.75 -2.80
CA LYS A 84 -8.56 -13.89 -1.87
C LYS A 84 -9.51 -12.93 -2.60
N SER A 85 -9.10 -12.40 -3.75
CA SER A 85 -9.94 -11.51 -4.58
C SER A 85 -11.13 -12.23 -5.21
N GLU A 86 -10.96 -13.49 -5.61
CA GLU A 86 -12.03 -14.35 -6.11
C GLU A 86 -13.00 -14.76 -5.01
N GLU A 87 -12.49 -15.01 -3.80
CA GLU A 87 -13.31 -15.36 -2.63
C GLU A 87 -14.26 -14.24 -2.21
N ILE A 88 -13.76 -13.01 -2.10
CA ILE A 88 -14.50 -11.88 -1.52
C ILE A 88 -15.28 -11.04 -2.55
N ASN A 89 -14.89 -11.12 -3.82
CA ASN A 89 -15.51 -10.38 -4.92
C ASN A 89 -15.50 -11.24 -6.18
N PRO A 90 -16.17 -12.41 -6.15
CA PRO A 90 -16.15 -13.40 -7.23
C PRO A 90 -16.68 -12.84 -8.55
N ASP A 91 -17.74 -12.03 -8.47
CA ASP A 91 -18.40 -11.46 -9.64
C ASP A 91 -17.77 -10.15 -10.13
N VAL A 92 -16.66 -9.71 -9.53
CA VAL A 92 -15.96 -8.44 -9.84
C VAL A 92 -16.87 -7.20 -9.86
N ARG A 93 -17.97 -7.22 -9.10
CA ARG A 93 -19.00 -6.16 -9.06
C ARG A 93 -18.61 -4.97 -8.19
N VAL A 94 -17.75 -5.21 -7.20
CA VAL A 94 -17.31 -4.17 -6.26
C VAL A 94 -15.99 -3.58 -6.77
N PRO A 95 -15.87 -2.26 -6.92
CA PRO A 95 -14.59 -1.62 -7.24
C PRO A 95 -13.55 -1.84 -6.14
N GLU A 96 -12.31 -2.03 -6.57
CA GLU A 96 -11.17 -2.38 -5.73
C GLU A 96 -10.07 -1.35 -5.90
N LEU A 97 -9.50 -0.93 -4.78
CA LEU A 97 -8.35 -0.04 -4.72
C LEU A 97 -7.22 -0.81 -4.04
N ILE A 98 -6.08 -0.88 -4.70
CA ILE A 98 -4.92 -1.64 -4.23
C ILE A 98 -3.95 -0.68 -3.59
N PHE A 99 -3.36 -1.08 -2.49
CA PHE A 99 -2.32 -0.35 -1.81
C PHE A 99 -1.15 -1.32 -1.67
N TRP A 100 0.07 -0.87 -1.94
CA TRP A 100 1.28 -1.58 -1.51
C TRP A 100 2.43 -0.60 -1.43
N HIS A 101 3.47 -0.90 -0.67
CA HIS A 101 4.44 0.14 -0.34
C HIS A 101 5.35 0.57 -1.49
N ILE A 102 6.01 -0.38 -2.18
CA ILE A 102 7.05 -0.09 -3.17
C ILE A 102 6.45 -0.07 -4.59
N PRO A 103 6.68 0.97 -5.40
CA PRO A 103 6.15 1.04 -6.76
C PRO A 103 6.64 -0.12 -7.64
N SER A 104 5.78 -0.58 -8.55
CA SER A 104 6.22 -1.50 -9.61
C SER A 104 6.99 -0.78 -10.70
N ARG A 105 7.68 -1.56 -11.55
CA ARG A 105 8.29 -1.03 -12.78
C ARG A 105 7.27 -0.44 -13.78
N ALA A 106 5.97 -0.58 -13.53
CA ALA A 106 4.93 0.12 -14.29
C ALA A 106 4.90 1.64 -14.01
N TYR A 107 5.48 2.10 -12.90
CA TYR A 107 5.63 3.51 -12.55
C TYR A 107 6.81 4.14 -13.31
N LYS A 108 6.65 4.34 -14.63
CA LYS A 108 7.71 4.69 -15.59
C LYS A 108 8.25 6.14 -15.52
N LYS A 109 8.08 6.87 -14.42
CA LYS A 109 8.61 8.25 -14.30
C LYS A 109 10.01 8.26 -13.69
N GLU A 110 10.79 9.28 -14.02
CA GLU A 110 12.12 9.50 -13.45
C GLU A 110 12.06 9.63 -11.91
N GLY A 111 13.09 9.14 -11.23
CA GLY A 111 13.21 9.22 -9.78
C GLY A 111 12.35 8.22 -8.99
N VAL A 112 11.67 7.29 -9.67
CA VAL A 112 10.96 6.18 -9.02
C VAL A 112 11.95 5.08 -8.60
N ALA A 113 11.93 4.73 -7.32
CA ALA A 113 12.67 3.57 -6.80
C ALA A 113 11.72 2.37 -6.82
N ALA A 114 11.71 1.69 -7.97
CA ALA A 114 10.80 0.58 -8.22
C ALA A 114 11.34 -0.73 -7.66
N GLN A 115 10.40 -1.60 -7.29
CA GLN A 115 10.68 -2.95 -6.86
C GLN A 115 11.54 -3.71 -7.88
N GLU A 116 12.49 -4.50 -7.38
CA GLU A 116 13.37 -5.37 -8.16
C GLU A 116 12.56 -6.33 -9.04
N ALA A 117 11.51 -6.95 -8.50
CA ALA A 117 10.63 -7.85 -9.27
C ALA A 117 9.21 -7.91 -8.69
N GLU A 118 8.23 -8.36 -9.48
CA GLU A 118 6.83 -8.38 -9.04
C GLU A 118 6.07 -9.67 -9.35
N LEU A 119 6.78 -10.61 -9.98
CA LEU A 119 6.40 -11.99 -10.28
C LEU A 119 4.93 -12.22 -10.69
N GLY A 120 4.37 -11.28 -11.47
CA GLY A 120 3.06 -11.42 -12.11
C GLY A 120 1.91 -10.66 -11.44
N ILE A 121 2.11 -9.99 -10.31
CA ILE A 121 1.01 -9.27 -9.62
C ILE A 121 0.35 -8.19 -10.50
N MET A 122 1.13 -7.35 -11.20
CA MET A 122 0.56 -6.33 -12.10
C MET A 122 -0.23 -6.95 -13.24
N LYS A 123 0.20 -8.11 -13.76
CA LYS A 123 -0.55 -8.85 -14.79
C LYS A 123 -1.90 -9.33 -14.26
N LEU A 124 -1.98 -9.75 -12.99
CA LEU A 124 -3.25 -10.11 -12.35
C LEU A 124 -4.14 -8.88 -12.16
N LEU A 125 -3.59 -7.78 -11.66
CA LEU A 125 -4.33 -6.54 -11.43
C LEU A 125 -4.90 -5.93 -12.71
N THR A 126 -4.09 -5.81 -13.76
CA THR A 126 -4.53 -5.30 -15.07
C THR A 126 -5.67 -6.13 -15.67
N LYS A 127 -5.67 -7.45 -15.44
CA LYS A 127 -6.70 -8.36 -15.95
C LYS A 127 -7.99 -8.33 -15.14
N ARG A 128 -7.98 -7.80 -13.92
CA ARG A 128 -9.12 -7.81 -13.00
C ARG A 128 -9.89 -6.48 -13.12
N PRO A 129 -11.05 -6.44 -13.81
CA PRO A 129 -11.72 -5.20 -14.19
C PRO A 129 -12.30 -4.41 -13.01
N SER A 130 -12.47 -5.06 -11.84
CA SER A 130 -12.87 -4.40 -10.60
C SER A 130 -11.77 -3.50 -10.03
N VAL A 131 -10.50 -3.75 -10.35
CA VAL A 131 -9.38 -2.92 -9.89
C VAL A 131 -9.36 -1.60 -10.64
N LYS A 132 -9.36 -0.48 -9.90
CA LYS A 132 -9.42 0.88 -10.48
C LYS A 132 -8.13 1.66 -10.31
N ALA A 133 -7.48 1.51 -9.16
CA ALA A 133 -6.25 2.22 -8.86
C ALA A 133 -5.34 1.41 -7.96
N ILE A 134 -4.04 1.68 -8.08
CA ILE A 134 -2.97 1.17 -7.24
C ILE A 134 -2.29 2.38 -6.61
N PHE A 135 -2.17 2.36 -5.29
CA PHE A 135 -1.53 3.40 -4.50
C PHE A 135 -0.26 2.88 -3.85
N VAL A 136 0.81 3.67 -3.97
CA VAL A 136 2.14 3.32 -3.48
C VAL A 136 2.78 4.44 -2.68
N GLY A 137 3.80 4.11 -1.91
CA GLY A 137 4.61 5.06 -1.14
C GLY A 137 6.07 4.96 -1.53
N HIS A 138 6.94 4.71 -0.56
CA HIS A 138 8.38 4.48 -0.71
C HIS A 138 9.21 5.70 -1.16
N ASN A 139 8.88 6.32 -2.29
CA ASN A 139 9.53 7.57 -2.71
C ASN A 139 8.87 8.77 -2.02
N HIS A 140 9.50 9.29 -0.95
CA HIS A 140 8.92 10.34 -0.10
C HIS A 140 8.61 11.66 -0.82
N GLY A 141 9.29 11.96 -1.93
CA GLY A 141 9.09 13.17 -2.72
C GLY A 141 8.02 13.08 -3.82
N LEU A 142 7.50 11.88 -4.12
CA LEU A 142 6.54 11.69 -5.21
C LEU A 142 5.10 11.68 -4.68
N ASP A 143 4.17 12.27 -5.42
CA ASP A 143 2.78 12.48 -4.96
C ASP A 143 1.77 12.57 -6.12
N TRP A 144 2.12 12.02 -7.29
CA TRP A 144 1.34 12.15 -8.51
C TRP A 144 0.47 10.91 -8.77
N CYS A 145 -0.53 11.07 -9.63
CA CYS A 145 -1.32 9.98 -10.20
C CYS A 145 -1.24 10.04 -11.73
N CYS A 146 -1.09 8.88 -12.38
CA CYS A 146 -1.09 8.76 -13.83
C CYS A 146 -1.94 7.57 -14.28
N PRO A 147 -2.66 7.67 -15.42
CA PRO A 147 -3.28 6.51 -16.03
C PRO A 147 -2.20 5.57 -16.62
N ASN A 148 -2.42 4.27 -16.47
CA ASN A 148 -1.65 3.20 -17.07
C ASN A 148 -2.60 2.09 -17.52
N GLU A 149 -2.80 1.96 -18.84
CA GLU A 149 -3.80 1.07 -19.43
C GLU A 149 -5.21 1.33 -18.85
N LYS A 150 -5.76 0.39 -18.07
CA LYS A 150 -7.09 0.49 -17.42
C LYS A 150 -7.01 0.83 -15.93
N LEU A 151 -5.82 1.20 -15.44
CA LEU A 151 -5.53 1.43 -14.03
C LEU A 151 -5.02 2.84 -13.80
N TRP A 152 -5.29 3.38 -12.62
CA TRP A 152 -4.58 4.55 -12.09
C TRP A 152 -3.41 4.11 -11.22
N LEU A 153 -2.23 4.65 -11.49
CA LEU A 153 -1.02 4.45 -10.69
C LEU A 153 -0.74 5.73 -9.91
N CYS A 154 -0.73 5.64 -8.58
CA CYS A 154 -0.73 6.81 -7.71
C CYS A 154 0.30 6.70 -6.59
N PHE A 155 1.14 7.72 -6.43
CA PHE A 155 1.93 7.90 -5.21
C PHE A 155 1.11 8.59 -4.12
N ALA A 156 1.19 8.09 -2.90
CA ALA A 156 0.81 8.80 -1.68
C ALA A 156 1.82 9.91 -1.36
N ARG A 157 1.53 10.76 -0.38
CA ARG A 157 2.48 11.75 0.15
C ARG A 157 3.20 11.20 1.38
N HIS A 158 4.42 11.67 1.64
CA HIS A 158 5.17 11.39 2.86
C HIS A 158 4.38 11.82 4.11
N THR A 159 3.91 10.83 4.86
CA THR A 159 3.18 11.02 6.12
C THR A 159 4.11 10.71 7.29
N GLY A 160 4.08 11.56 8.33
CA GLY A 160 4.87 11.37 9.54
C GLY A 160 6.29 11.91 9.45
N TYR A 161 7.07 11.61 10.48
CA TYR A 161 8.39 12.21 10.73
C TYR A 161 9.55 11.22 10.57
N GLY A 162 9.25 9.99 10.15
CA GLY A 162 10.25 8.95 9.89
C GLY A 162 10.72 8.95 8.44
N GLY A 163 11.83 8.23 8.19
CA GLY A 163 12.42 8.12 6.86
C GLY A 163 13.47 9.20 6.57
N TYR A 164 14.14 9.08 5.41
CA TYR A 164 15.15 10.05 4.97
C TYR A 164 14.51 11.25 4.25
N GLY A 165 15.28 12.34 4.18
CA GLY A 165 14.91 13.59 3.51
C GLY A 165 14.12 14.55 4.40
N ASP A 166 13.83 15.72 3.84
CA ASP A 166 13.15 16.85 4.49
C ASP A 166 11.86 17.24 3.75
N TRP A 167 11.31 16.31 2.96
CA TRP A 167 10.10 16.51 2.17
C TRP A 167 8.94 17.01 3.04
N ALA A 168 8.21 18.01 2.53
CA ALA A 168 7.02 18.52 3.18
C ALA A 168 5.98 17.39 3.35
N ARG A 169 5.39 17.31 4.53
CA ARG A 169 4.54 16.19 4.88
C ARG A 169 3.10 16.47 4.49
N GLY A 170 2.38 15.39 4.27
CA GLY A 170 0.97 15.42 3.98
C GLY A 170 0.43 14.02 3.77
N ALA A 171 -0.78 13.95 3.27
CA ALA A 171 -1.44 12.70 2.97
C ALA A 171 -2.20 12.81 1.65
N ARG A 172 -2.29 11.69 0.93
CA ARG A 172 -3.26 11.55 -0.15
C ARG A 172 -4.62 11.24 0.45
N ILE A 173 -5.60 12.07 0.16
CA ILE A 173 -6.98 11.84 0.53
C ILE A 173 -7.69 11.14 -0.63
N LEU A 174 -8.59 10.22 -0.28
CA LEU A 174 -9.49 9.53 -1.19
C LEU A 174 -10.92 9.79 -0.74
N GLU A 175 -11.69 10.50 -1.56
CA GLU A 175 -13.13 10.66 -1.40
C GLU A 175 -13.83 9.69 -2.34
N ILE A 176 -14.63 8.78 -1.78
CA ILE A 176 -15.23 7.68 -2.52
C ILE A 176 -16.74 7.83 -2.46
N THR A 177 -17.36 7.96 -3.62
CA THR A 177 -18.82 7.96 -3.77
C THR A 177 -19.26 6.59 -4.24
N GLN A 178 -20.27 6.00 -3.61
CA GLN A 178 -20.75 4.67 -3.99
C GLN A 178 -21.68 4.70 -5.22
N LYS A 179 -22.55 5.71 -5.34
CA LYS A 179 -23.58 5.81 -6.38
C LYS A 179 -23.75 7.26 -6.88
N PRO A 180 -23.44 7.56 -8.16
CA PRO A 180 -22.62 6.73 -9.05
C PRO A 180 -21.22 6.51 -8.46
N PHE A 181 -20.58 5.38 -8.76
CA PHE A 181 -19.24 5.11 -8.24
C PHE A 181 -18.24 6.15 -8.75
N SER A 182 -17.51 6.81 -7.85
CA SER A 182 -16.40 7.68 -8.21
C SER A 182 -15.36 7.75 -7.10
N VAL A 183 -14.10 7.99 -7.47
CA VAL A 183 -13.02 8.26 -6.52
C VAL A 183 -12.38 9.58 -6.90
N LYS A 184 -12.48 10.57 -6.02
CA LYS A 184 -11.68 11.79 -6.12
C LYS A 184 -10.49 11.67 -5.19
N SER A 185 -9.35 12.20 -5.61
CA SER A 185 -8.15 12.20 -4.80
C SER A 185 -7.42 13.53 -4.86
N TRP A 186 -6.76 13.90 -3.77
CA TRP A 186 -5.90 15.08 -3.68
C TRP A 186 -4.83 14.87 -2.61
N ILE A 187 -3.82 15.72 -2.60
CA ILE A 187 -2.86 15.79 -1.49
C ILE A 187 -3.27 16.92 -0.55
N ARG A 188 -3.32 16.63 0.74
CA ARG A 188 -3.45 17.61 1.83
C ARG A 188 -2.12 17.68 2.58
N MET A 189 -1.50 18.84 2.56
CA MET A 189 -0.24 19.12 3.25
C MET A 189 -0.47 19.53 4.71
N GLU A 190 0.56 19.45 5.55
CA GLU A 190 0.51 19.89 6.96
C GLU A 190 0.14 21.38 7.11
N ASP A 191 0.56 22.21 6.15
CA ASP A 191 0.23 23.64 6.09
C ASP A 191 -1.17 23.93 5.54
N ASN A 192 -2.00 22.90 5.36
CA ASN A 192 -3.34 22.92 4.76
C ASN A 192 -3.40 23.17 3.25
N VAL A 193 -2.28 23.34 2.56
CA VAL A 193 -2.27 23.44 1.09
C VAL A 193 -2.82 22.16 0.48
N VAL A 194 -3.63 22.33 -0.58
CA VAL A 194 -4.22 21.21 -1.33
C VAL A 194 -3.82 21.28 -2.79
N HIS A 195 -3.18 20.23 -3.30
CA HIS A 195 -2.74 20.11 -4.69
C HIS A 195 -2.97 18.69 -5.25
N SER A 196 -2.54 18.45 -6.49
CA SER A 196 -2.62 17.15 -7.18
C SER A 196 -4.03 16.52 -7.15
N ARG A 197 -5.07 17.36 -7.35
CA ARG A 197 -6.46 16.92 -7.46
C ARG A 197 -6.64 16.09 -8.73
N VAL A 198 -7.28 14.93 -8.60
CA VAL A 198 -7.57 14.01 -9.70
C VAL A 198 -8.89 13.28 -9.45
N VAL A 199 -9.62 13.01 -10.52
CA VAL A 199 -10.78 12.10 -10.48
C VAL A 199 -10.35 10.81 -11.16
N LEU A 200 -10.36 9.71 -10.41
CA LEU A 200 -10.00 8.38 -10.91
C LEU A 200 -11.25 7.77 -11.56
N SER A 201 -11.61 8.31 -12.72
CA SER A 201 -12.67 7.73 -13.53
C SER A 201 -12.21 6.40 -14.14
N PRO A 202 -13.11 5.40 -14.26
CA PRO A 202 -12.85 4.16 -14.97
C PRO A 202 -12.41 4.36 -16.42
#